data_AF-A0A6M3LJN6-F1
#
_entry.id   AF-A0A6M3LJN6-F1
#
_cell.length_a   1.000
_cell.length_b   1.000
_cell.length_c   1.000
_cell.angle_alpha   90.00
_cell.angle_beta   90.00
_cell.angle_gamma   90.00
#
_symmetry.space_group_name_H-M   'P 1'
#
loop_
_entity.id
_entity.type
_entity.pdbx_description
1 polymer ?
#
loop_
_entity_poly.entity_id
_entity_poly.type
_entity_poly.pdbx_seq_one_letter_code
_entity_poly.pdbx_strand_id
1 'polypeptide(L)'
;MTLEDSQRKETDPEREQIIAEMLRNAESTKIELPSELTRNPVLNPEAKEEPPTVVSTVSSAGYVKVWDSRTFVEAPVLYYMLPQVLRKKRADGSYRWTTNNPGQRPRRGTFKCLLHKEDPNREHYDSLGFRACPKENITSPYQVTQHMKSRHRREWEAIEKERTDAERLEDRAAQKMLMEAVARSMGKGEPTPSVPIETVVDELPVNNQEVFPCPVCGKEYQSKGKAYRKHVKACK
;
A
#
# COMPACT_ATOMS: atom_id res chain seq x y z
N MET A 1 -11.50 -44.34 -5.42
CA MET A 1 -11.59 -43.19 -6.34
C MET A 1 -10.37 -42.33 -6.11
N THR A 2 -9.52 -42.22 -7.12
CA THR A 2 -8.17 -41.63 -7.04
C THR A 2 -8.23 -40.11 -6.85
N LEU A 3 -7.23 -39.57 -6.15
CA LEU A 3 -7.02 -38.14 -5.92
C LEU A 3 -6.70 -37.33 -7.21
N GLU A 4 -6.70 -38.00 -8.36
CA GLU A 4 -6.31 -37.44 -9.67
C GLU A 4 -7.44 -36.65 -10.34
N ASP A 5 -8.69 -36.80 -9.91
CA ASP A 5 -9.83 -36.09 -10.52
C ASP A 5 -10.08 -34.69 -9.94
N SER A 6 -9.34 -34.28 -8.89
CA SER A 6 -9.51 -32.95 -8.28
C SER A 6 -8.91 -31.79 -9.09
N GLN A 7 -8.22 -32.06 -10.20
CA GLN A 7 -7.54 -31.04 -11.02
C GLN A 7 -7.89 -31.05 -12.51
N ARG A 8 -8.93 -31.78 -12.94
CA ARG A 8 -9.53 -31.51 -14.25
C ARG A 8 -10.29 -30.20 -14.12
N LYS A 9 -9.61 -29.07 -14.36
CA LYS A 9 -10.27 -27.79 -14.63
C LYS A 9 -11.26 -28.07 -15.75
N GLU A 10 -12.55 -28.19 -15.43
CA GLU A 10 -13.61 -28.27 -16.42
C GLU A 10 -13.46 -27.06 -17.35
N THR A 11 -12.92 -27.32 -18.53
CA THR A 11 -12.84 -26.36 -19.62
C THR A 11 -14.19 -26.39 -20.28
N ASP A 12 -15.05 -25.47 -19.88
CA ASP A 12 -16.30 -25.17 -20.55
C ASP A 12 -16.04 -24.96 -22.06
N PRO A 13 -16.59 -25.80 -22.96
CA PRO A 13 -16.29 -25.76 -24.39
C PRO A 13 -16.73 -24.44 -25.04
N GLU A 14 -17.83 -23.83 -24.58
CA GLU A 14 -18.29 -22.52 -25.07
C GLU A 14 -17.26 -21.43 -24.76
N ARG A 15 -16.61 -21.52 -23.60
CA ARG A 15 -15.56 -20.59 -23.18
C ARG A 15 -14.31 -20.72 -24.05
N GLU A 16 -13.91 -21.93 -24.43
CA GLU A 16 -12.76 -22.11 -25.31
C GLU A 16 -13.01 -21.52 -26.70
N GLN A 17 -14.26 -21.58 -27.17
CA GLN A 17 -14.69 -20.92 -28.41
C GLN A 17 -14.61 -19.39 -28.29
N ILE A 18 -15.11 -18.80 -27.19
CA ILE A 18 -15.00 -17.35 -26.95
C ILE A 18 -13.54 -16.92 -26.88
N ILE A 19 -12.69 -17.68 -26.16
CA ILE A 19 -11.25 -17.37 -26.09
C ILE A 19 -10.61 -17.48 -27.48
N ALA A 20 -10.96 -18.50 -28.28
CA ALA A 20 -10.45 -18.66 -29.64
C ALA A 20 -10.88 -17.50 -30.54
N GLU A 21 -12.10 -16.99 -30.40
CA GLU A 21 -12.57 -15.78 -31.10
C GLU A 21 -11.76 -14.55 -30.66
N MET A 22 -11.56 -14.37 -29.36
CA MET A 22 -10.76 -13.27 -28.81
C MET A 22 -9.30 -13.33 -29.26
N LEU A 23 -8.73 -14.53 -29.46
CA LEU A 23 -7.37 -14.70 -29.98
C LEU A 23 -7.27 -14.34 -31.46
N ARG A 24 -8.30 -14.61 -32.26
CA ARG A 24 -8.38 -14.15 -33.66
C ARG A 24 -8.44 -12.62 -33.73
N ASN A 25 -9.26 -12.00 -32.88
CA ASN A 25 -9.35 -10.53 -32.80
C ASN A 25 -8.08 -9.90 -32.22
N ALA A 26 -7.36 -10.60 -31.34
CA ALA A 26 -6.08 -10.15 -30.78
C ALA A 26 -4.96 -10.11 -31.83
N GLU A 27 -4.99 -11.04 -32.79
CA GLU A 27 -3.96 -11.17 -33.81
C GLU A 27 -3.86 -9.94 -34.71
N SER A 28 -4.99 -9.32 -35.05
CA SER A 28 -5.02 -8.06 -35.81
C SER A 28 -4.58 -6.84 -34.99
N THR A 29 -4.50 -6.97 -33.66
CA THR A 29 -4.11 -5.88 -32.74
C THR A 29 -2.69 -6.08 -32.18
N LYS A 30 -1.91 -7.03 -32.72
CA LYS A 30 -0.51 -7.25 -32.35
C LYS A 30 0.29 -5.98 -32.64
N ILE A 31 0.87 -5.40 -31.58
CA ILE A 31 1.84 -4.33 -31.70
C ILE A 31 3.22 -5.00 -31.77
N GLU A 32 3.83 -4.98 -32.95
CA GLU A 32 5.23 -5.37 -33.12
C GLU A 32 6.11 -4.21 -32.65
N LEU A 33 7.00 -4.48 -31.71
CA LEU A 33 8.05 -3.52 -31.37
C LEU A 33 9.08 -3.51 -32.49
N PRO A 34 9.54 -2.33 -32.93
CA PRO A 34 10.61 -2.25 -33.91
C PRO A 34 11.85 -2.97 -33.34
N SER A 35 12.35 -3.94 -34.07
CA SER A 35 13.59 -4.64 -33.71
C SER A 35 14.76 -3.67 -33.87
N GLU A 36 15.56 -3.47 -32.83
CA GLU A 36 16.77 -2.62 -32.87
C GLU A 36 17.92 -3.25 -33.67
N LEU A 37 17.73 -4.45 -34.23
CA LEU A 37 18.72 -5.11 -35.09
C LEU A 37 18.85 -4.33 -36.41
N THR A 38 19.81 -3.42 -36.44
CA THR A 38 19.97 -2.46 -37.53
C THR A 38 20.65 -3.03 -38.77
N ARG A 39 21.21 -4.25 -38.71
CA ARG A 39 21.69 -5.11 -39.84
C ARG A 39 22.24 -6.42 -39.28
N ASN A 40 21.88 -7.55 -39.89
CA ASN A 40 22.34 -8.93 -39.62
C ASN A 40 23.74 -9.00 -38.96
N PRO A 41 23.83 -9.00 -37.62
CA PRO A 41 25.10 -9.05 -36.95
C PRO A 41 25.71 -10.44 -37.14
N VAL A 42 26.98 -10.48 -37.53
CA VAL A 42 27.78 -11.70 -37.57
C VAL A 42 28.12 -12.06 -36.12
N LEU A 43 27.67 -13.24 -35.66
CA LEU A 43 27.85 -13.67 -34.27
C LEU A 43 29.31 -14.07 -33.97
N ASN A 44 30.02 -14.56 -35.00
CA ASN A 44 31.40 -15.03 -34.90
C ASN A 44 32.31 -14.27 -35.88
N PRO A 45 32.72 -13.03 -35.59
CA PRO A 45 33.57 -12.25 -36.49
C PRO A 45 35.02 -12.77 -36.56
N GLU A 46 35.49 -13.53 -35.57
CA GLU A 46 36.91 -13.94 -35.44
C GLU A 46 37.20 -15.41 -35.82
N ALA A 47 36.16 -16.22 -36.08
CA ALA A 47 36.34 -17.62 -36.46
C ALA A 47 36.81 -17.70 -37.92
N LYS A 48 38.11 -17.96 -38.14
CA LYS A 48 38.71 -18.05 -39.49
C LYS A 48 38.47 -19.40 -40.19
N GLU A 49 38.13 -20.44 -39.42
CA GLU A 49 38.02 -21.82 -39.92
C GLU A 49 36.57 -22.29 -40.07
N GLU A 50 35.60 -21.52 -39.57
CA GLU A 50 34.17 -21.85 -39.62
C GLU A 50 33.38 -20.77 -40.37
N PRO A 51 32.32 -21.13 -41.12
CA PRO A 51 31.50 -20.15 -41.81
C PRO A 51 30.80 -19.21 -40.82
N PRO A 52 30.78 -17.89 -41.09
CA PRO A 52 30.18 -16.92 -40.19
C PRO A 52 28.68 -17.14 -40.08
N THR A 53 28.20 -17.25 -38.84
CA THR A 53 26.77 -17.34 -38.54
C THR A 53 26.18 -15.93 -38.44
N VAL A 54 25.13 -15.68 -39.24
CA VAL A 54 24.40 -14.42 -39.26
C VAL A 54 22.99 -14.61 -38.71
N VAL A 55 22.53 -13.66 -37.89
CA VAL A 55 21.12 -13.62 -37.48
C VAL A 55 20.33 -12.92 -38.59
N SER A 56 19.40 -13.63 -39.22
CA SER A 56 18.60 -13.13 -40.35
C SER A 56 17.48 -12.19 -39.89
N THR A 57 16.74 -12.55 -38.84
CA THR A 57 15.66 -11.72 -38.29
C THR A 57 15.43 -12.05 -36.81
N VAL A 58 15.30 -11.03 -35.96
CA VAL A 58 14.78 -11.17 -34.60
C VAL A 58 13.39 -10.56 -34.57
N SER A 59 12.36 -11.41 -34.58
CA SER A 59 10.96 -10.99 -34.42
C SER A 59 10.61 -10.98 -32.94
N SER A 60 10.11 -9.85 -32.43
CA SER A 60 9.49 -9.81 -31.11
C SER A 60 8.16 -10.59 -31.16
N ALA A 61 7.81 -11.32 -30.10
CA ALA A 61 6.61 -12.16 -30.05
C ALA A 61 5.27 -11.38 -30.12
N GLY A 62 5.32 -10.05 -30.30
CA GLY A 62 4.19 -9.16 -30.32
C GLY A 62 3.56 -8.95 -28.93
N TYR A 63 3.19 -7.71 -28.64
CA TYR A 63 2.37 -7.39 -27.46
C TYR A 63 0.94 -7.16 -27.89
N VAL A 64 0.01 -7.69 -27.11
CA VAL A 64 -1.42 -7.40 -27.21
C VAL A 64 -1.85 -6.67 -25.94
N LYS A 65 -2.59 -5.58 -26.12
CA LYS A 65 -3.21 -4.87 -25.00
C LYS A 65 -4.45 -5.64 -24.54
N VAL A 66 -4.53 -5.91 -23.25
CA VAL A 66 -5.74 -6.43 -22.61
C VAL A 66 -6.26 -5.43 -21.59
N TRP A 67 -7.57 -5.44 -21.37
CA TRP A 67 -8.26 -4.54 -20.45
C TRP A 67 -8.87 -5.34 -19.30
N ASP A 68 -8.83 -4.80 -18.08
CA ASP A 68 -9.62 -5.35 -16.97
C ASP A 68 -11.09 -4.98 -17.17
N SER A 69 -11.99 -5.97 -17.11
CA SER A 69 -13.42 -5.79 -17.36
C SER A 69 -14.14 -4.84 -16.39
N ARG A 70 -13.58 -4.62 -15.19
CA ARG A 70 -14.18 -3.74 -14.16
C ARG A 70 -13.43 -2.44 -13.97
N THR A 71 -12.09 -2.50 -13.94
CA THR A 71 -11.26 -1.33 -13.65
C THR A 71 -10.85 -0.56 -14.90
N PHE A 72 -11.03 -1.18 -16.08
CA PHE A 72 -10.69 -0.63 -17.39
C PHE A 72 -9.20 -0.28 -17.55
N VAL A 73 -8.35 -0.84 -16.68
CA VAL A 73 -6.90 -0.65 -16.74
C VAL A 73 -6.35 -1.49 -17.88
N GLU A 74 -5.56 -0.85 -18.75
CA GLU A 74 -4.83 -1.54 -19.82
C GLU A 74 -3.57 -2.21 -19.27
N ALA A 75 -3.28 -3.42 -19.74
CA ALA A 75 -2.05 -4.14 -19.45
C ALA A 75 -1.48 -4.73 -20.75
N PRO A 76 -0.19 -4.51 -21.05
CA PRO A 76 0.47 -5.17 -22.17
C PRO A 76 0.78 -6.62 -21.81
N VAL A 77 0.36 -7.55 -22.66
CA VAL A 77 0.59 -9.00 -22.49
C VAL A 77 1.24 -9.55 -23.75
N LEU A 78 2.21 -10.45 -23.56
CA LEU A 78 2.84 -11.20 -24.66
C LEU A 78 1.80 -12.09 -25.35
N TYR A 79 1.76 -12.10 -26.68
CA TYR A 79 0.71 -12.80 -27.44
C TYR A 79 0.56 -14.28 -27.04
N TYR A 80 1.67 -15.01 -26.88
CA TYR A 80 1.63 -16.43 -26.51
C TYR A 80 1.09 -16.68 -25.08
N MET A 81 1.16 -15.68 -24.20
CA MET A 81 0.63 -15.74 -22.84
C MET A 81 -0.85 -15.34 -22.76
N LEU A 82 -1.41 -14.77 -23.84
CA LEU A 82 -2.78 -14.28 -23.88
C LEU A 82 -3.83 -15.35 -23.50
N PRO A 83 -3.78 -16.61 -23.98
CA PRO A 83 -4.76 -17.63 -23.59
C PRO A 83 -4.73 -17.90 -22.08
N GLN A 84 -3.54 -17.93 -21.48
CA GLN A 84 -3.39 -18.15 -20.04
C GLN A 84 -3.94 -16.96 -19.24
N VAL A 85 -3.75 -15.74 -19.73
CA VAL A 85 -4.25 -14.51 -19.09
C VAL A 85 -5.77 -14.41 -19.19
N LEU A 86 -6.37 -14.66 -20.36
CA LEU A 86 -7.82 -14.68 -20.56
C LEU A 86 -8.50 -15.78 -19.72
N ARG A 87 -7.77 -16.87 -19.41
CA ARG A 87 -8.28 -17.92 -18.54
C ARG A 87 -8.32 -17.54 -17.04
N LYS A 88 -7.73 -16.41 -16.62
CA LYS A 88 -7.71 -15.99 -15.20
C LYS A 88 -9.08 -15.48 -14.76
N LYS A 89 -9.63 -16.13 -13.72
CA LYS A 89 -10.85 -15.72 -13.02
C LYS A 89 -10.51 -14.89 -11.77
N ARG A 90 -11.44 -14.02 -11.37
CA ARG A 90 -11.42 -13.34 -10.06
C ARG A 90 -11.99 -14.27 -8.98
N ALA A 91 -11.88 -13.86 -7.71
CA ALA A 91 -12.51 -14.57 -6.58
C ALA A 91 -14.02 -14.79 -6.80
N ASP A 92 -14.70 -13.82 -7.41
CA ASP A 92 -16.13 -13.89 -7.75
C ASP A 92 -16.47 -14.84 -8.92
N GLY A 93 -15.49 -15.56 -9.49
CA GLY A 93 -15.68 -16.42 -10.67
C GLY A 93 -15.76 -15.69 -12.01
N SER A 94 -15.97 -14.37 -12.03
CA SER A 94 -15.96 -13.53 -13.24
C SER A 94 -14.59 -13.46 -13.92
N TYR A 95 -14.59 -13.26 -15.24
CA TYR A 95 -13.36 -13.08 -16.03
C TYR A 95 -12.73 -11.72 -15.78
N ARG A 96 -11.41 -11.73 -15.54
CA ARG A 96 -10.68 -10.51 -15.22
C ARG A 96 -10.35 -9.69 -16.46
N TRP A 97 -9.98 -10.33 -17.56
CA TRP A 97 -9.37 -9.69 -18.73
C TRP A 97 -10.24 -9.83 -19.96
N THR A 98 -10.23 -8.80 -20.81
CA THR A 98 -10.82 -8.79 -22.14
C THR A 98 -9.85 -8.21 -23.16
N THR A 99 -9.99 -8.61 -24.43
CA THR A 99 -9.27 -8.07 -25.59
C THR A 99 -10.11 -7.02 -26.33
N ASN A 100 -11.38 -6.84 -25.97
CA ASN A 100 -12.17 -5.76 -26.54
C ASN A 100 -11.95 -4.49 -25.70
N ASN A 101 -11.65 -3.37 -26.36
CA ASN A 101 -11.51 -2.08 -25.69
C ASN A 101 -12.90 -1.60 -25.22
N PRO A 102 -13.16 -1.51 -23.92
CA PRO A 102 -14.47 -1.11 -23.39
C PRO A 102 -14.78 0.38 -23.64
N GLY A 103 -13.85 1.17 -24.17
CA GLY A 103 -14.01 2.60 -24.44
C GLY A 103 -14.07 3.48 -23.19
N GLN A 104 -14.22 2.88 -22.01
CA GLN A 104 -14.22 3.55 -20.72
C GLN A 104 -12.80 3.64 -20.16
N ARG A 105 -12.47 4.78 -19.56
CA ARG A 105 -11.17 4.98 -18.88
C ARG A 105 -11.31 4.67 -17.40
N PRO A 106 -10.25 4.20 -16.72
CA PRO A 106 -10.24 4.04 -15.27
C PRO A 106 -10.65 5.35 -14.60
N ARG A 107 -11.45 5.27 -13.53
CA ARG A 107 -11.83 6.45 -12.73
C ARG A 107 -10.56 7.09 -12.16
N ARG A 108 -10.12 8.19 -12.77
CA ARG A 108 -9.05 9.03 -12.21
C ARG A 108 -9.65 9.89 -11.12
N GLY A 109 -8.87 10.08 -10.06
CA GLY A 109 -9.26 10.97 -9.01
C GLY A 109 -9.19 12.43 -9.42
N THR A 110 -9.92 13.28 -8.68
CA THR A 110 -9.94 14.73 -8.86
C THR A 110 -9.12 15.47 -7.80
N PHE A 111 -8.68 14.77 -6.75
CA PHE A 111 -8.00 15.41 -5.62
C PHE A 111 -6.53 15.68 -5.95
N LYS A 112 -6.14 16.92 -5.69
CA LYS A 112 -4.76 17.40 -5.81
C LYS A 112 -3.99 17.10 -4.53
N CYS A 113 -2.67 17.00 -4.65
CA CYS A 113 -1.79 16.92 -3.49
C CYS A 113 -1.84 18.23 -2.69
N LEU A 114 -1.64 18.17 -1.37
CA LEU A 114 -1.51 19.36 -0.51
C LEU A 114 -0.38 20.30 -0.94
N LEU A 115 0.69 19.74 -1.52
CA LEU A 115 1.82 20.51 -2.06
C LEU A 115 1.65 20.86 -3.55
N HIS A 116 0.43 20.80 -4.08
CA HIS A 116 0.16 21.20 -5.46
C HIS A 116 0.35 22.71 -5.65
N LYS A 117 0.55 23.15 -6.90
CA LYS A 117 0.73 24.58 -7.21
C LYS A 117 -0.52 25.42 -6.95
N GLU A 118 -1.68 24.78 -7.02
CA GLU A 118 -2.99 25.42 -6.90
C GLU A 118 -3.64 25.23 -5.52
N ASP A 119 -2.91 24.68 -4.56
CA ASP A 119 -3.41 24.55 -3.19
C ASP A 119 -3.47 25.94 -2.52
N PRO A 120 -4.53 26.29 -1.76
CA PRO A 120 -4.63 27.58 -1.07
C PRO A 120 -3.46 27.87 -0.13
N ASN A 121 -2.88 26.85 0.49
CA ASN A 121 -1.78 27.00 1.44
C ASN A 121 -0.40 26.99 0.77
N ARG A 122 -0.35 27.19 -0.55
CA ARG A 122 0.89 27.14 -1.32
C ARG A 122 1.96 28.11 -0.82
N GLU A 123 1.57 29.37 -0.55
CA GLU A 123 2.48 30.41 -0.11
C GLU A 123 3.14 30.05 1.23
N HIS A 124 2.36 29.47 2.15
CA HIS A 124 2.86 28.96 3.43
C HIS A 124 3.90 27.88 3.21
N TYR A 125 3.60 26.87 2.39
CA TYR A 125 4.53 25.77 2.10
C TYR A 125 5.78 26.21 1.33
N ASP A 126 5.67 27.21 0.45
CA ASP A 126 6.82 27.79 -0.24
C ASP A 126 7.73 28.55 0.74
N SER A 127 7.17 29.24 1.74
CA SER A 127 7.96 29.90 2.80
C SER A 127 8.75 28.90 3.66
N LEU A 128 8.21 27.70 3.86
CA LEU A 128 8.88 26.58 4.52
C LEU A 128 9.91 25.86 3.61
N GLY A 129 9.98 26.23 2.32
CA GLY A 129 10.90 25.67 1.35
C GLY A 129 10.47 24.32 0.76
N PHE A 130 9.18 23.97 0.82
CA PHE A 130 8.67 22.72 0.25
C PHE A 130 8.52 22.79 -1.27
N ARG A 131 8.84 21.68 -1.95
CA ARG A 131 8.75 21.60 -3.41
C ARG A 131 7.32 21.38 -3.88
N ALA A 132 7.00 21.89 -5.08
CA ALA A 132 5.72 21.62 -5.72
C ALA A 132 5.58 20.16 -6.15
N CYS A 133 4.45 19.55 -5.81
CA CYS A 133 4.05 18.26 -6.35
C CYS A 133 3.11 18.46 -7.55
N PRO A 134 3.41 17.89 -8.73
CA PRO A 134 2.54 18.00 -9.91
C PRO A 134 1.34 17.05 -9.87
N LYS A 135 1.13 16.30 -8.78
CA LYS A 135 0.11 15.25 -8.76
C LYS A 135 -1.29 15.82 -8.49
N GLU A 136 -2.15 15.67 -9.47
CA GLU A 136 -3.53 16.18 -9.47
C GLU A 136 -4.63 15.09 -9.48
N ASN A 137 -4.26 13.82 -9.65
CA ASN A 137 -5.18 12.76 -10.02
C ASN A 137 -5.45 11.72 -8.90
N ILE A 138 -5.54 12.16 -7.65
CA ILE A 138 -5.71 11.28 -6.48
C ILE A 138 -7.19 10.99 -6.23
N THR A 139 -7.56 9.71 -6.02
CA THR A 139 -8.98 9.27 -6.01
C THR A 139 -9.73 9.65 -4.73
N SER A 140 -9.06 9.67 -3.58
CA SER A 140 -9.70 9.99 -2.30
C SER A 140 -8.80 10.83 -1.40
N PRO A 141 -9.36 11.60 -0.44
CA PRO A 141 -8.56 12.36 0.51
C PRO A 141 -7.64 11.47 1.35
N TYR A 142 -8.07 10.25 1.67
CA TYR A 142 -7.21 9.26 2.34
C TYR A 142 -5.99 8.88 1.48
N GLN A 143 -6.16 8.76 0.16
CA GLN A 143 -5.02 8.53 -0.72
C GLN A 143 -4.10 9.76 -0.82
N VAL A 144 -4.59 10.98 -0.58
CA VAL A 144 -3.76 12.19 -0.49
C VAL A 144 -2.84 12.09 0.73
N THR A 145 -3.37 11.71 1.89
CA THR A 145 -2.54 11.55 3.10
C THR A 145 -1.52 10.42 2.95
N GLN A 146 -1.90 9.31 2.32
CA GLN A 146 -0.96 8.22 1.99
C GLN A 146 0.09 8.64 0.96
N HIS A 147 -0.29 9.44 -0.04
CA HIS A 147 0.65 10.00 -1.01
C HIS A 147 1.67 10.92 -0.33
N MET A 148 1.22 11.77 0.60
CA MET A 148 2.10 12.61 1.40
C MET A 148 3.06 11.76 2.25
N LYS A 149 2.54 10.79 3.01
CA LYS A 149 3.37 9.91 3.86
C LYS A 149 4.43 9.12 3.09
N SER A 150 4.11 8.70 1.86
CA SER A 150 5.01 7.86 1.04
C SER A 150 5.98 8.65 0.16
N ARG A 151 5.50 9.72 -0.50
CA ARG A 151 6.30 10.49 -1.48
C ARG A 151 6.90 11.77 -0.89
N HIS A 152 6.23 12.38 0.08
CA HIS A 152 6.60 13.65 0.71
C HIS A 152 6.77 13.47 2.23
N ARG A 153 7.53 12.43 2.61
CA ARG A 153 7.59 12.01 4.01
C ARG A 153 8.10 13.13 4.92
N ARG A 154 9.12 13.87 4.47
CA ARG A 154 9.75 14.94 5.26
C ARG A 154 8.82 16.15 5.40
N GLU A 155 8.19 16.55 4.30
CA GLU A 155 7.25 17.66 4.27
C GLU A 155 6.00 17.32 5.11
N TRP A 156 5.51 16.08 5.02
CA TRP A 156 4.41 15.60 5.85
C TRP A 156 4.75 15.63 7.34
N GLU A 157 5.94 15.14 7.73
CA GLU A 157 6.40 15.20 9.13
C GLU A 157 6.48 16.63 9.66
N ALA A 158 6.86 17.61 8.82
CA ALA A 158 6.92 19.01 9.20
C ALA A 158 5.52 19.63 9.36
N ILE A 159 4.61 19.38 8.40
CA ILE A 159 3.21 19.84 8.46
C ILE A 159 2.49 19.24 9.67
N GLU A 160 2.71 17.94 9.93
CA GLU A 160 2.11 17.27 11.08
C GLU A 160 2.66 17.85 12.39
N LYS A 161 3.97 18.13 12.47
CA LYS A 161 4.56 18.78 13.65
C LYS A 161 3.93 20.15 13.88
N GLU A 162 3.81 20.98 12.85
CA GLU A 162 3.18 22.28 12.93
C GLU A 162 1.74 22.18 13.44
N ARG A 163 0.94 21.24 12.92
CA ARG A 163 -0.41 20.96 13.44
C ARG A 163 -0.40 20.56 14.91
N THR A 164 0.45 19.60 15.30
CA THR A 164 0.49 19.15 16.69
C THR A 164 0.98 20.24 17.64
N ASP A 165 1.86 21.12 17.19
CA ASP A 165 2.36 22.23 18.01
C ASP A 165 1.31 23.35 18.13
N ALA A 166 0.54 23.62 17.07
CA ALA A 166 -0.63 24.50 17.14
C ALA A 166 -1.69 23.97 18.12
N GLU A 167 -2.07 22.69 18.01
CA GLU A 167 -3.03 22.04 18.92
C GLU A 167 -2.53 22.10 20.38
N ARG A 168 -1.24 21.82 20.63
CA ARG A 168 -0.64 21.94 21.98
C ARG A 168 -0.62 23.38 22.51
N LEU A 169 -0.43 24.38 21.66
CA LEU A 169 -0.43 25.78 22.07
C LEU A 169 -1.84 26.24 22.42
N GLU A 170 -2.83 25.83 21.64
CA GLU A 170 -4.25 26.05 21.91
C GLU A 170 -4.67 25.38 23.23
N ASP A 171 -4.27 24.13 23.46
CA ASP A 171 -4.55 23.42 24.72
C ASP A 171 -3.93 24.13 25.93
N ARG A 172 -2.66 24.57 25.83
CA ARG A 172 -2.01 25.33 26.91
C ARG A 172 -2.70 26.67 27.14
N ALA A 173 -3.17 27.34 26.08
CA ALA A 173 -3.90 28.59 26.19
C ALA A 173 -5.26 28.36 26.87
N ALA A 174 -5.99 27.32 26.47
CA ALA A 174 -7.27 26.94 27.06
C ALA A 174 -7.12 26.56 28.54
N GLN A 175 -6.08 25.78 28.89
CA GLN A 175 -5.77 25.44 30.29
C GLN A 175 -5.45 26.68 31.13
N LYS A 176 -4.67 27.62 30.60
CA LYS A 176 -4.39 28.89 31.28
C LYS A 176 -5.65 29.72 31.49
N MET A 177 -6.51 29.83 30.49
CA MET A 177 -7.79 30.54 30.61
C MET A 177 -8.71 29.87 31.65
N LEU A 178 -8.79 28.54 31.67
CA LEU A 178 -9.57 27.80 32.65
C LEU A 178 -9.02 28.02 34.07
N MET A 179 -7.71 27.93 34.26
CA MET A 179 -7.06 28.17 35.55
C MET A 179 -7.28 29.60 36.04
N GLU A 180 -7.20 30.58 35.14
CA GLU A 180 -7.50 31.98 35.46
C GLU A 180 -8.98 32.17 35.86
N ALA A 181 -9.91 31.54 35.15
CA ALA A 181 -11.33 31.59 35.50
C ALA A 181 -11.62 30.95 36.87
N VAL A 182 -10.99 29.80 37.17
CA VAL A 182 -11.09 29.14 38.48
C VAL A 182 -10.48 30.03 39.57
N ALA A 183 -9.29 30.59 39.36
CA ALA A 183 -8.64 31.49 40.31
C ALA A 183 -9.51 32.74 40.60
N ARG A 184 -10.15 33.32 39.58
CA ARG A 184 -11.09 34.44 39.73
C ARG A 184 -12.36 34.05 40.49
N SER A 185 -12.86 32.82 40.33
CA SER A 185 -14.01 32.32 41.11
C SER A 185 -13.66 32.02 42.57
N MET A 186 -12.45 31.53 42.85
CA MET A 186 -11.99 31.27 44.22
C MET A 186 -11.65 32.56 44.99
N GLY A 187 -11.34 33.66 44.29
CA GLY A 187 -11.09 34.97 44.90
C GLY A 187 -12.33 35.75 45.37
N LYS A 188 -13.55 35.22 45.18
CA LYS A 188 -14.83 35.89 45.57
C LYS A 188 -15.69 35.10 46.57
N GLY A 189 -15.18 34.02 47.16
CA GLY A 189 -15.87 33.25 48.20
C GLY A 189 -15.24 33.46 49.57
N GLU A 190 -16.05 33.86 50.56
CA GLU A 190 -15.70 33.81 51.98
C GLU A 190 -15.19 32.41 52.40
N PRO A 191 -14.24 32.32 53.34
CA PRO A 191 -13.76 31.04 53.84
C PRO A 191 -14.87 30.32 54.63
N THR A 192 -15.38 29.22 54.08
CA THR A 192 -16.22 28.25 54.80
C THR A 192 -15.44 26.96 55.06
N PRO A 193 -15.81 26.20 56.10
CA PRO A 193 -14.86 25.46 56.91
C PRO A 193 -14.32 24.20 56.23
N SER A 194 -13.07 23.91 56.58
CA SER A 194 -12.29 22.71 56.31
C SER A 194 -13.13 21.43 56.30
N VAL A 195 -13.33 20.86 55.12
CA VAL A 195 -13.66 19.45 54.96
C VAL A 195 -12.39 18.66 55.32
N PRO A 196 -12.47 17.63 56.19
CA PRO A 196 -11.31 16.80 56.48
C PRO A 196 -10.84 16.14 55.19
N ILE A 197 -9.58 16.37 54.85
CA ILE A 197 -8.87 15.64 53.81
C ILE A 197 -8.68 14.23 54.38
N GLU A 198 -9.60 13.32 54.04
CA GLU A 198 -9.25 11.91 54.04
C GLU A 198 -8.09 11.75 53.08
N THR A 199 -6.97 11.31 53.64
CA THR A 199 -5.74 10.97 52.93
C THR A 199 -6.05 9.84 51.95
N VAL A 200 -6.44 10.21 50.74
CA VAL A 200 -6.29 9.33 49.58
C VAL A 200 -4.80 9.35 49.30
N VAL A 201 -4.10 8.37 49.88
CA VAL A 201 -2.80 7.94 49.39
C VAL A 201 -3.00 7.63 47.91
N ASP A 202 -2.50 8.51 47.05
CA ASP A 202 -2.19 8.18 45.66
C ASP A 202 -1.14 7.06 45.72
N GLU A 203 -1.62 5.83 45.84
CA GLU A 203 -0.88 4.66 45.46
C GLU A 203 -0.59 4.83 43.97
N LEU A 204 0.61 5.35 43.68
CA LEU A 204 1.29 5.14 42.40
C LEU A 204 0.96 3.73 41.92
N PRO A 205 0.55 3.53 40.65
CA PRO A 205 0.23 2.20 40.17
C PRO A 205 1.45 1.32 40.38
N VAL A 206 1.39 0.48 41.41
CA VAL A 206 2.38 -0.56 41.66
C VAL A 206 2.38 -1.37 40.39
N ASN A 207 3.51 -1.33 39.70
CA ASN A 207 3.78 -2.12 38.52
C ASN A 207 3.59 -3.59 38.92
N ASN A 208 2.37 -4.09 38.75
CA ASN A 208 2.00 -5.49 38.89
C ASN A 208 2.68 -6.22 37.73
N GLN A 209 4.00 -6.40 37.85
CA GLN A 209 4.72 -7.38 37.06
C GLN A 209 4.13 -8.73 37.44
N GLU A 210 3.25 -9.24 36.58
CA GLU A 210 2.70 -10.59 36.70
C GLU A 210 3.87 -11.58 36.77
N VAL A 211 4.16 -12.05 37.98
CA VAL A 211 5.18 -13.07 38.21
C VAL A 211 4.55 -14.42 37.88
N PHE A 212 5.22 -15.20 37.03
CA PHE A 212 4.76 -16.51 36.59
C PHE A 212 5.55 -17.62 37.31
N PRO A 213 5.00 -18.24 38.36
CA PRO A 213 5.66 -19.35 39.04
C PRO A 213 5.64 -20.61 38.18
N CYS A 214 6.72 -21.41 38.27
CA CYS A 214 6.79 -22.73 37.68
C CYS A 214 5.89 -23.71 38.49
N PRO A 215 4.99 -24.48 37.85
CA PRO A 215 4.09 -25.39 38.56
C PRO A 215 4.79 -26.59 39.24
N VAL A 216 6.07 -26.86 38.92
CA VAL A 216 6.79 -28.02 39.47
C VAL A 216 7.76 -27.65 40.59
N CYS A 217 8.48 -26.53 40.46
CA CYS A 217 9.50 -26.15 41.45
C CYS A 217 9.29 -24.76 42.09
N GLY A 218 8.22 -24.04 41.75
CA GLY A 218 7.89 -22.74 42.35
C GLY A 218 8.79 -21.57 41.92
N LYS A 219 9.78 -21.76 41.04
CA LYS A 219 10.63 -20.66 40.55
C LYS A 219 9.81 -19.61 39.81
N GLU A 220 10.06 -18.35 40.14
CA GLU A 220 9.35 -17.18 39.64
C GLU A 220 10.01 -16.59 38.39
N TYR A 221 9.19 -16.21 37.39
CA TYR A 221 9.66 -15.60 36.14
C TYR A 221 8.84 -14.36 35.81
N GLN A 222 9.50 -13.28 35.37
CA GLN A 222 8.86 -12.02 34.99
C GLN A 222 8.08 -12.07 33.66
N SER A 223 8.16 -13.17 32.89
CA SER A 223 7.37 -13.35 31.66
C SER A 223 7.24 -14.82 31.25
N LYS A 224 6.14 -15.18 30.56
CA LYS A 224 5.94 -16.51 29.90
C LYS A 224 6.78 -16.71 28.62
N GLY A 225 7.90 -16.01 28.52
CA GLY A 225 8.80 -16.01 27.37
C GLY A 225 9.61 -17.31 27.22
N LYS A 226 10.67 -17.25 26.42
CA LYS A 226 11.54 -18.40 26.11
C LYS A 226 12.15 -19.03 27.37
N ALA A 227 12.53 -18.22 28.36
CA ALA A 227 13.14 -18.68 29.61
C ALA A 227 12.17 -19.54 30.44
N TYR A 228 10.95 -19.04 30.71
CA TYR A 228 9.90 -19.79 31.41
C TYR A 228 9.57 -21.11 30.70
N ARG A 229 9.33 -21.08 29.39
CA ARG A 229 8.99 -22.28 28.61
C ARG A 229 10.11 -23.32 28.58
N LYS A 230 11.37 -22.89 28.48
CA LYS A 230 12.53 -23.78 28.52
C LYS A 230 12.68 -24.43 29.89
N HIS A 231 12.49 -23.65 30.95
CA HIS A 231 12.54 -24.14 32.31
C HIS A 231 11.40 -25.12 32.61
N VAL A 232 10.14 -24.79 32.29
CA VAL A 232 8.99 -25.70 32.52
C VAL A 232 9.15 -27.02 31.76
N LYS A 233 9.78 -27.03 30.57
CA LYS A 233 10.09 -28.26 29.85
C LYS A 233 11.21 -29.07 30.51
N ALA A 234 12.22 -28.42 31.06
CA ALA A 234 13.35 -29.08 31.73
C ALA A 234 13.01 -29.51 33.17
N CYS A 235 11.99 -28.89 33.77
CA CYS A 235 11.52 -29.15 35.12
C CYS A 235 10.40 -30.20 35.17
N LYS A 236 10.10 -30.86 34.04
CA LYS A 236 9.22 -32.03 33.99
C LYS A 236 9.92 -33.26 34.55
#